data_AF-A0A918TB51-F1
#
_entry.id   AF-A0A918TB51-F1
#
_cell.length_a   1.000
_cell.length_b   1.000
_cell.length_c   1.000
_cell.angle_alpha   90.00
_cell.angle_beta   90.00
_cell.angle_gamma   90.00
#
_symmetry.space_group_name_H-M   'P 1'
#
loop_
_entity.id
_entity.type
_entity.pdbx_description
1 polymer ?
#
loop_
_entity_poly.entity_id
_entity_poly.type
_entity_poly.pdbx_seq_one_letter_code
_entity_poly.pdbx_strand_id
1 'polypeptide(L)'
;MSTTDRIALYAFVVTALAFLFPLAQSAWAALFPERPLALSVRVERSPCTTPWLLTPGNEGLEEGFKTAQDGQYLRWEKEGRILRSGSVVAGVLARGTVDDAVVVRDISITVTGRDAPVPGKAMQSGGCGADDPPEFLVVDLDELPLNRPVSVSYLQNSPTQAAAREARKKLGDPISLPVQVGRDSVYSFFLTGRTLRYDTRWIATVTWWDGKADHTDRIDNGGQPLRATGTAR
;
A
#
# COMPACT_ATOMS: atom_id res chain seq x y z
N MET A 1 -36.32 33.60 -41.71
CA MET A 1 -34.92 33.89 -41.32
C MET A 1 -34.09 33.97 -42.56
N SER A 2 -33.48 35.12 -42.81
CA SER A 2 -32.57 35.30 -43.94
C SER A 2 -31.25 34.54 -43.70
N THR A 3 -30.48 34.29 -44.75
CA THR A 3 -29.16 33.65 -44.66
C THR A 3 -28.22 34.43 -43.73
N THR A 4 -28.37 35.76 -43.67
CA THR A 4 -27.63 36.67 -42.81
C THR A 4 -27.96 36.47 -41.32
N ASP A 5 -29.24 36.24 -40.98
CA ASP A 5 -29.66 35.97 -39.59
C ASP A 5 -29.10 34.66 -39.07
N ARG A 6 -28.99 33.64 -39.94
CA ARG A 6 -28.38 32.35 -39.59
C ARG A 6 -26.89 32.52 -39.30
N ILE A 7 -26.17 33.26 -40.13
CA ILE A 7 -24.73 33.51 -39.94
C ILE A 7 -24.48 34.28 -38.64
N ALA A 8 -25.30 35.30 -38.34
CA ALA A 8 -25.20 36.05 -37.09
C ALA A 8 -25.47 35.17 -35.85
N LEU A 9 -26.47 34.29 -35.92
CA LEU A 9 -26.77 33.34 -34.84
C LEU A 9 -25.63 32.33 -34.64
N TYR A 10 -25.07 31.77 -35.71
CA TYR A 10 -23.93 30.85 -35.61
C TYR A 10 -22.68 31.54 -35.06
N ALA A 11 -22.39 32.77 -35.50
CA ALA A 11 -21.29 33.55 -34.94
C ALA A 11 -21.47 33.75 -33.43
N PHE A 12 -22.67 34.15 -32.99
CA PHE A 12 -22.96 34.34 -31.58
C PHE A 12 -22.81 33.06 -30.75
N VAL A 13 -23.32 31.92 -31.26
CA VAL A 13 -23.19 30.63 -30.59
C VAL A 13 -21.73 30.17 -30.49
N VAL A 14 -20.95 30.32 -31.57
CA VAL A 14 -19.51 29.97 -31.57
C VAL A 14 -18.74 30.86 -30.60
N THR A 15 -19.02 32.16 -30.56
CA THR A 15 -18.39 33.08 -29.60
C THR A 15 -18.78 32.75 -28.17
N ALA A 16 -20.06 32.51 -27.88
CA ALA A 16 -20.53 32.15 -26.55
C ALA A 16 -19.92 30.81 -26.06
N LEU A 17 -19.83 29.81 -26.93
CA LEU A 17 -19.16 28.54 -26.62
C LEU A 17 -17.66 28.73 -26.38
N ALA A 18 -16.98 29.58 -27.17
CA ALA A 18 -15.56 29.89 -26.97
C ALA A 18 -15.28 30.58 -25.62
N PHE A 19 -16.21 31.39 -25.10
CA PHE A 19 -16.09 32.01 -23.77
C PHE A 19 -16.41 31.06 -22.61
N LEU A 20 -17.33 30.11 -22.81
CA LEU A 20 -17.72 29.15 -21.77
C LEU A 20 -16.75 27.97 -21.64
N PHE A 21 -16.05 27.60 -22.72
CA PHE A 21 -15.11 26.49 -22.73
C PHE A 21 -13.94 26.61 -21.72
N PRO A 22 -13.23 27.74 -21.58
CA PRO A 22 -12.15 27.87 -20.59
C PRO A 22 -12.66 27.88 -19.14
N LEU A 23 -13.88 28.37 -18.90
CA LEU A 23 -14.53 28.30 -17.58
C LEU A 23 -14.91 26.86 -17.24
N ALA A 24 -15.43 26.10 -18.21
CA ALA A 24 -15.73 24.69 -18.04
C ALA A 24 -14.46 23.86 -17.80
N GLN A 25 -13.37 24.13 -18.52
CA GLN A 25 -12.07 23.44 -18.31
C GLN A 25 -11.46 23.75 -16.95
N SER A 26 -11.46 25.02 -16.52
CA SER A 26 -10.92 25.39 -15.21
C SER A 26 -11.76 24.85 -14.06
N ALA A 27 -13.10 24.88 -14.19
CA ALA A 27 -14.00 24.23 -13.24
C ALA A 27 -13.78 22.70 -13.20
N TRP A 28 -13.59 22.05 -14.36
CA TRP A 28 -13.32 20.62 -14.43
C TRP A 28 -11.99 20.24 -13.77
N ALA A 29 -10.91 20.96 -14.06
CA ALA A 29 -9.60 20.73 -13.44
C ALA A 29 -9.60 20.98 -11.93
N ALA A 30 -10.40 21.95 -11.46
CA ALA A 30 -10.59 22.19 -10.03
C ALA A 30 -11.40 21.07 -9.34
N LEU A 31 -12.36 20.48 -10.05
CA LEU A 31 -13.16 19.35 -9.54
C LEU A 31 -12.41 18.01 -9.61
N PHE A 32 -11.50 17.85 -10.56
CA PHE A 32 -10.73 16.63 -10.79
C PHE A 32 -9.25 16.95 -10.97
N PRO A 33 -8.55 17.38 -9.91
CA PRO A 33 -7.11 17.61 -9.98
C PRO A 33 -6.42 16.30 -10.34
N GLU A 34 -5.57 16.34 -11.38
CA GLU A 34 -4.69 15.21 -11.69
C GLU A 34 -3.82 14.93 -10.48
N ARG A 35 -3.67 13.66 -10.10
CA ARG A 35 -2.78 13.25 -9.01
C ARG A 35 -1.40 12.95 -9.60
N PRO A 36 -0.36 13.76 -9.32
CA PRO A 36 0.97 13.58 -9.89
C PRO A 36 1.60 12.21 -9.60
N LEU A 37 1.21 11.58 -8.49
CA LEU A 37 1.60 10.23 -8.11
C LEU A 37 0.39 9.30 -8.07
N ALA A 38 0.48 8.17 -8.75
CA ALA A 38 -0.41 7.03 -8.60
C ALA A 38 0.26 5.96 -7.73
N LEU A 39 -0.44 5.53 -6.69
CA LEU A 39 0.00 4.47 -5.78
C LEU A 39 -0.91 3.25 -5.92
N SER A 40 -0.31 2.09 -6.19
CA SER A 40 -1.01 0.81 -6.16
C SER A 40 -0.44 -0.06 -5.05
N VAL A 41 -1.33 -0.69 -4.29
CA VAL A 41 -0.98 -1.53 -3.14
C VAL A 41 -1.60 -2.91 -3.34
N ARG A 42 -0.76 -3.94 -3.33
CA ARG A 42 -1.16 -5.33 -3.35
C ARG A 42 -0.72 -5.99 -2.05
N VAL A 43 -1.67 -6.34 -1.20
CA VAL A 43 -1.36 -7.15 -0.02
C VAL A 43 -1.23 -8.61 -0.44
N GLU A 44 -0.09 -9.21 -0.13
CA GLU A 44 0.26 -10.56 -0.56
C GLU A 44 -0.69 -11.58 0.08
N ARG A 45 -1.18 -12.56 -0.68
CA ARG A 45 -2.15 -13.57 -0.21
C ARG A 45 -1.84 -14.95 -0.80
N SER A 46 -0.57 -15.30 -0.80
CA SER A 46 -0.13 -16.61 -1.25
C SER A 46 0.14 -17.52 -0.06
N PRO A 47 -0.24 -18.81 -0.10
CA PRO A 47 0.18 -19.79 0.90
C PRO A 47 1.70 -20.01 0.89
N CYS A 48 2.41 -19.51 -0.11
CA CYS A 48 3.85 -19.67 -0.21
C CYS A 48 4.63 -18.65 0.60
N THR A 49 4.20 -17.39 0.53
CA THR A 49 4.92 -16.21 1.04
C THR A 49 4.29 -15.66 2.31
N THR A 50 3.00 -15.96 2.54
CA THR A 50 2.26 -15.48 3.70
C THR A 50 2.11 -16.62 4.71
N PRO A 51 2.68 -16.48 5.92
CA PRO A 51 2.34 -17.37 7.03
C PRO A 51 0.90 -17.12 7.48
N TRP A 52 0.13 -18.18 7.67
CA TRP A 52 -1.29 -18.09 8.02
C TRP A 52 -1.59 -18.76 9.35
N LEU A 53 -2.62 -18.26 10.03
CA LEU A 53 -3.21 -18.80 11.23
C LEU A 53 -4.66 -19.16 10.91
N LEU A 54 -5.02 -20.41 11.17
CA LEU A 54 -6.41 -20.85 11.16
C LEU A 54 -7.04 -20.57 12.53
N THR A 55 -8.11 -19.78 12.54
CA THR A 55 -8.80 -19.45 13.80
C THR A 55 -9.62 -20.63 14.30
N PRO A 56 -9.95 -20.69 15.62
CA PRO A 56 -10.65 -21.82 16.21
C PRO A 56 -12.00 -22.10 15.52
N GLY A 57 -12.33 -23.38 15.32
CA GLY A 57 -13.58 -23.80 14.68
C GLY A 57 -13.56 -23.79 13.15
N ASN A 58 -12.40 -23.51 12.53
CA ASN A 58 -12.23 -23.51 11.08
C ASN A 58 -11.31 -24.63 10.57
N GLU A 59 -11.02 -25.65 11.39
CA GLU A 59 -10.09 -26.75 11.11
C GLU A 59 -10.40 -27.49 9.80
N GLY A 60 -11.67 -27.51 9.37
CA GLY A 60 -12.08 -28.07 8.08
C GLY A 60 -11.53 -27.35 6.84
N LEU A 61 -10.93 -26.16 6.98
CA LEU A 61 -10.30 -25.45 5.86
C LEU A 61 -8.90 -25.97 5.52
N GLU A 62 -8.28 -26.80 6.36
CA GLU A 62 -6.90 -27.25 6.19
C GLU A 62 -6.65 -27.96 4.86
N GLU A 63 -7.56 -28.84 4.46
CA GLU A 63 -7.44 -29.65 3.24
C GLU A 63 -7.50 -28.76 1.98
N GLY A 64 -8.41 -27.80 1.96
CA GLY A 64 -8.58 -26.86 0.85
C GLY A 64 -7.56 -25.72 0.85
N PHE A 65 -6.75 -25.58 1.90
CA PHE A 65 -5.84 -24.44 2.05
C PHE A 65 -4.81 -24.42 0.92
N LYS A 66 -4.13 -25.54 0.64
CA LYS A 66 -3.02 -25.57 -0.34
C LYS A 66 -3.45 -25.32 -1.80
N THR A 67 -4.72 -25.54 -2.12
CA THR A 67 -5.26 -25.43 -3.48
C THR A 67 -6.16 -24.21 -3.67
N ALA A 68 -6.35 -23.41 -2.61
CA ALA A 68 -7.16 -22.21 -2.67
C ALA A 68 -6.53 -21.12 -3.56
N GLN A 69 -7.38 -20.36 -4.25
CA GLN A 69 -6.99 -19.18 -5.02
C GLN A 69 -6.98 -17.91 -4.16
N ASP A 70 -6.28 -16.85 -4.59
CA ASP A 70 -6.19 -15.54 -3.91
C ASP A 70 -7.55 -15.02 -3.41
N GLY A 71 -8.61 -15.15 -4.23
CA GLY A 71 -9.96 -14.70 -3.89
C GLY A 71 -10.60 -15.48 -2.73
N GLN A 72 -10.25 -16.76 -2.55
CA GLN A 72 -10.73 -17.57 -1.42
C GLN A 72 -10.03 -17.15 -0.13
N TYR A 73 -8.71 -16.91 -0.16
CA TYR A 73 -7.99 -16.37 1.01
C TYR A 73 -8.54 -15.02 1.43
N LEU A 74 -8.77 -14.11 0.47
CA LEU A 74 -9.37 -12.81 0.75
C LEU A 74 -10.73 -12.95 1.45
N ARG A 75 -11.56 -13.90 1.00
CA ARG A 75 -12.86 -14.16 1.60
C ARG A 75 -12.72 -14.69 3.03
N TRP A 76 -11.89 -15.72 3.24
CA TRP A 76 -11.67 -16.29 4.57
C TRP A 76 -11.04 -15.30 5.55
N GLU A 77 -10.13 -14.44 5.09
CA GLU A 77 -9.53 -13.36 5.86
C GLU A 77 -10.59 -12.33 6.28
N LYS A 78 -11.47 -11.92 5.35
CA LYS A 78 -12.58 -11.00 5.64
C LYS A 78 -13.62 -11.59 6.60
N GLU A 79 -13.86 -12.89 6.52
CA GLU A 79 -14.74 -13.64 7.43
C GLU A 79 -14.09 -13.91 8.80
N GLY A 80 -12.82 -13.54 8.99
CA GLY A 80 -12.08 -13.78 10.23
C GLY A 80 -11.74 -15.26 10.48
N ARG A 81 -11.87 -16.10 9.46
CA ARG A 81 -11.62 -17.56 9.56
C ARG A 81 -10.14 -17.87 9.53
N ILE A 82 -9.37 -17.04 8.83
CA ILE A 82 -7.91 -17.09 8.80
C ILE A 82 -7.34 -15.71 9.10
N LEU A 83 -6.15 -15.67 9.68
CA LEU A 83 -5.38 -14.46 9.94
C LEU A 83 -3.96 -14.64 9.46
N ARG A 84 -3.25 -13.53 9.22
CA ARG A 84 -1.82 -13.58 8.91
C ARG A 84 -1.04 -13.80 10.19
N SER A 85 -0.14 -14.78 10.18
CA SER A 85 0.56 -15.27 11.35
C SER A 85 1.98 -14.70 11.40
N GLY A 86 2.25 -13.78 12.30
CA GLY A 86 3.58 -13.24 12.56
C GLY A 86 4.07 -12.19 11.57
N SER A 87 3.56 -12.16 10.34
CA SER A 87 3.87 -11.08 9.39
C SER A 87 2.79 -10.85 8.35
N VAL A 88 2.80 -9.64 7.79
CA VAL A 88 2.01 -9.23 6.62
C VAL A 88 2.91 -8.49 5.65
N VAL A 89 2.79 -8.83 4.36
CA VAL A 89 3.57 -8.25 3.26
C VAL A 89 2.64 -7.47 2.33
N ALA A 90 3.00 -6.24 2.03
CA ALA A 90 2.34 -5.39 1.03
C ALA A 90 3.35 -4.99 -0.04
N GLY A 91 3.09 -5.37 -1.29
CA GLY A 91 3.78 -4.84 -2.46
C GLY A 91 3.20 -3.50 -2.85
N VAL A 92 4.07 -2.54 -3.10
CA VAL A 92 3.72 -1.17 -3.45
C VAL A 92 4.37 -0.82 -4.77
N LEU A 93 3.61 -0.20 -5.66
CA LEU A 93 4.12 0.38 -6.89
C LEU A 93 3.63 1.82 -6.98
N ALA A 94 4.60 2.74 -7.02
CA ALA A 94 4.40 4.16 -7.22
C ALA A 94 4.79 4.52 -8.66
N ARG A 95 3.95 5.31 -9.32
CA ARG A 95 4.18 5.76 -10.70
C ARG A 95 3.80 7.22 -10.86
N GLY A 96 4.64 8.01 -11.53
CA GLY A 96 4.30 9.37 -11.92
C GLY A 96 3.24 9.36 -13.02
N THR A 97 2.29 10.28 -12.96
CA THR A 97 1.21 10.38 -13.97
C THR A 97 1.35 11.61 -14.85
N VAL A 98 2.03 12.64 -14.35
CA VAL A 98 2.29 13.91 -15.03
C VAL A 98 3.71 13.94 -15.61
N ASP A 99 3.98 14.94 -16.45
CA ASP A 99 5.30 15.11 -17.09
C ASP A 99 6.39 15.48 -16.09
N ASP A 100 6.04 16.32 -15.11
CA ASP A 100 6.93 16.66 -14.02
C ASP A 100 7.12 15.46 -13.10
N ALA A 101 8.38 15.09 -12.85
CA ALA A 101 8.68 14.01 -11.93
C ALA A 101 8.37 14.43 -10.48
N VAL A 102 7.84 13.50 -9.71
CA VAL A 102 7.69 13.65 -8.25
C VAL A 102 8.85 13.02 -7.52
N VAL A 103 9.09 13.41 -6.28
CA VAL A 103 10.11 12.81 -5.42
C VAL A 103 9.43 12.11 -4.26
N VAL A 104 9.56 10.78 -4.17
CA VAL A 104 9.20 10.02 -2.97
C VAL A 104 10.29 10.27 -1.94
N ARG A 105 9.93 10.85 -0.79
CA ARG A 105 10.89 11.37 0.20
C ARG A 105 11.02 10.50 1.44
N ASP A 106 9.90 9.96 1.92
CA ASP A 106 9.87 9.16 3.14
C ASP A 106 8.76 8.12 3.10
N ILE A 107 8.94 7.06 3.88
CA ILE A 107 7.89 6.10 4.21
C ILE A 107 7.84 6.02 5.73
N SER A 108 6.67 6.27 6.31
CA SER A 108 6.47 6.20 7.74
C SER A 108 5.50 5.08 8.12
N ILE A 109 5.80 4.35 9.19
CA ILE A 109 4.95 3.28 9.72
C ILE A 109 4.24 3.75 10.97
N THR A 110 2.94 3.49 11.07
CA THR A 110 2.14 3.78 12.27
C THR A 110 1.43 2.52 12.74
N VAL A 111 1.72 2.07 13.95
CA VAL A 111 0.92 1.03 14.62
C VAL A 111 -0.34 1.66 15.17
N THR A 112 -1.52 1.22 14.72
CA THR A 112 -2.81 1.81 15.07
C THR A 112 -3.58 1.01 16.11
N GLY A 113 -3.17 -0.23 16.40
CA GLY A 113 -3.76 -1.05 17.44
C GLY A 113 -2.90 -2.25 17.81
N ARG A 114 -3.00 -2.66 19.08
CA ARG A 114 -2.40 -3.89 19.61
C ARG A 114 -3.40 -4.55 20.53
N ASP A 115 -3.59 -5.84 20.30
CA ASP A 115 -4.43 -6.72 21.10
C ASP A 115 -3.62 -7.98 21.45
N ALA A 116 -4.15 -8.84 22.33
CA ALA A 116 -3.55 -10.14 22.59
C ALA A 116 -3.52 -10.98 21.29
N PRO A 117 -2.47 -11.80 21.06
CA PRO A 117 -2.45 -12.69 19.90
C PRO A 117 -3.70 -13.56 19.83
N VAL A 118 -4.25 -13.67 18.63
CA VAL A 118 -5.41 -14.53 18.38
C VAL A 118 -4.97 -15.99 18.47
N PRO A 119 -5.64 -16.85 19.27
CA PRO A 119 -5.33 -18.27 19.31
C PRO A 119 -5.67 -18.92 17.98
N GLY A 120 -4.96 -19.99 17.62
CA GLY A 120 -5.26 -20.74 16.40
C GLY A 120 -4.16 -21.72 16.03
N LYS A 121 -4.36 -22.39 14.90
CA LYS A 121 -3.39 -23.33 14.34
C LYS A 121 -2.59 -22.64 13.24
N ALA A 122 -1.27 -22.56 13.43
CA ALA A 122 -0.38 -22.05 12.39
C ALA A 122 -0.36 -23.02 11.20
N MET A 123 -0.52 -22.48 10.00
CA MET A 123 -0.43 -23.19 8.74
C MET A 123 0.98 -23.03 8.18
N GLN A 124 1.60 -24.13 7.78
CA GLN A 124 2.92 -24.08 7.15
C GLN A 124 2.79 -23.47 5.75
N SER A 125 3.64 -22.49 5.45
CA SER A 125 3.80 -22.02 4.07
C SER A 125 4.62 -23.03 3.28
N GLY A 126 4.14 -23.39 2.09
CA GLY A 126 4.91 -24.21 1.16
C GLY A 126 5.87 -23.30 0.41
N GLY A 127 7.17 -23.39 0.66
CA GLY A 127 8.14 -22.52 -0.02
C GLY A 127 7.94 -22.55 -1.54
N CYS A 128 7.70 -21.39 -2.12
CA CYS A 128 7.69 -21.18 -3.57
C CYS A 128 8.85 -20.24 -3.83
N GLY A 129 9.75 -20.61 -4.75
CA GLY A 129 10.98 -19.86 -5.03
C GLY A 129 10.73 -18.37 -5.17
N ALA A 130 11.71 -17.55 -4.78
CA ALA A 130 11.60 -16.10 -4.89
C ALA A 130 11.90 -15.66 -6.34
N ASP A 131 11.01 -14.88 -6.92
CA ASP A 131 11.35 -14.04 -8.08
C ASP A 131 12.15 -12.82 -7.61
N ASP A 132 12.92 -12.23 -8.54
CA ASP A 132 13.89 -11.14 -8.34
C ASP A 132 13.56 -10.20 -7.18
N PRO A 133 14.49 -9.94 -6.26
CA PRO A 133 14.19 -9.12 -5.08
C PRO A 133 14.13 -7.64 -5.45
N PRO A 134 12.98 -6.94 -5.30
CA PRO A 134 12.96 -5.48 -5.28
C PRO A 134 13.44 -4.97 -3.91
N GLU A 135 13.30 -3.67 -3.65
CA GLU A 135 13.63 -3.10 -2.35
C GLU A 135 12.63 -3.52 -1.26
N PHE A 136 13.12 -3.74 -0.04
CA PHE A 136 12.34 -4.17 1.11
C PHE A 136 12.50 -3.23 2.30
N LEU A 137 11.39 -2.99 3.00
CA LEU A 137 11.38 -2.52 4.37
C LEU A 137 10.69 -3.57 5.24
N VAL A 138 11.46 -4.15 6.16
CA VAL A 138 10.94 -5.06 7.19
C VAL A 138 10.95 -4.33 8.51
N VAL A 139 9.84 -4.40 9.26
CA VAL A 139 9.61 -3.62 10.46
C VAL A 139 9.09 -4.50 11.57
N ASP A 140 9.79 -4.51 12.70
CA ASP A 140 9.28 -5.09 13.94
C ASP A 140 8.25 -4.15 14.54
N LEU A 141 6.98 -4.53 14.36
CA LEU A 141 5.85 -3.74 14.80
C LEU A 141 5.69 -3.77 16.31
N ASP A 142 6.27 -4.72 17.03
CA ASP A 142 6.13 -4.80 18.49
C ASP A 142 6.97 -3.72 19.21
N GLU A 143 7.99 -3.21 18.53
CA GLU A 143 8.93 -2.21 19.05
C GLU A 143 8.52 -0.77 18.73
N LEU A 144 7.46 -0.57 17.94
CA LEU A 144 6.98 0.77 17.58
C LEU A 144 6.05 1.37 18.66
N PRO A 145 6.00 2.70 18.80
CA PRO A 145 4.95 3.36 19.59
C PRO A 145 3.58 3.21 18.92
N LEU A 146 2.51 3.17 19.74
CA LEU A 146 1.14 3.25 19.25
C LEU A 146 0.82 4.67 18.76
N ASN A 147 0.11 4.76 17.64
CA ASN A 147 -0.44 5.99 17.04
C ASN A 147 0.59 7.09 16.77
N ARG A 148 1.86 6.72 16.58
CA ARG A 148 2.92 7.65 16.21
C ARG A 148 3.63 7.16 14.95
N PRO A 149 3.71 7.97 13.90
CA PRO A 149 4.46 7.61 12.70
C PRO A 149 5.96 7.54 13.01
N VAL A 150 6.61 6.53 12.46
CA VAL A 150 8.06 6.30 12.56
C VAL A 150 8.63 6.20 11.15
N SER A 151 9.54 7.10 10.80
CA SER A 151 10.13 7.21 9.46
C SER A 151 11.05 6.04 9.12
N VAL A 152 11.19 5.76 7.82
CA VAL A 152 12.06 4.70 7.29
C VAL A 152 13.51 4.91 7.71
N SER A 153 13.96 6.17 7.77
CA SER A 153 15.31 6.53 8.23
C SER A 153 15.57 6.09 9.66
N TYR A 154 14.60 6.23 10.57
CA TYR A 154 14.73 5.69 11.92
C TYR A 154 14.68 4.16 11.91
N LEU A 155 13.73 3.57 11.18
CA LEU A 155 13.54 2.10 11.14
C LEU A 155 14.79 1.37 10.63
N GLN A 156 15.46 1.93 9.63
CA GLN A 156 16.68 1.37 9.04
C GLN A 156 17.94 1.54 9.90
N ASN A 157 17.91 2.41 10.91
CA ASN A 157 19.09 2.70 11.74
C ASN A 157 18.90 2.35 13.23
N SER A 158 17.67 2.19 13.71
CA SER A 158 17.39 1.99 15.13
C SER A 158 17.89 0.64 15.67
N PRO A 159 18.58 0.58 16.81
CA PRO A 159 18.93 -0.69 17.46
C PRO A 159 17.72 -1.60 17.74
N THR A 160 16.56 -1.04 18.07
CA THR A 160 15.32 -1.81 18.34
C THR A 160 14.80 -2.56 17.12
N GLN A 161 15.22 -2.17 15.92
CA GLN A 161 14.82 -2.79 14.65
C GLN A 161 15.89 -3.77 14.11
N ALA A 162 16.89 -4.14 14.90
CA ALA A 162 17.99 -5.01 14.45
C ALA A 162 17.48 -6.36 13.90
N ALA A 163 16.56 -7.03 14.60
CA ALA A 163 15.99 -8.30 14.14
C ALA A 163 15.21 -8.18 12.83
N ALA A 164 14.51 -7.06 12.62
CA ALA A 164 13.81 -6.75 11.38
C ALA A 164 14.80 -6.59 10.21
N ARG A 165 15.90 -5.84 10.43
CA ARG A 165 16.96 -5.66 9.42
C ARG A 165 17.68 -6.94 9.06
N GLU A 166 17.98 -7.79 10.04
CA GLU A 166 18.62 -9.10 9.77
C GLU A 166 17.74 -9.99 8.90
N ALA A 167 16.43 -9.96 9.09
CA ALA A 167 15.56 -10.72 8.20
C ALA A 167 15.38 -10.07 6.83
N ARG A 168 15.37 -8.73 6.73
CA ARG A 168 15.38 -8.04 5.43
C ARG A 168 16.59 -8.45 4.59
N LYS A 169 17.78 -8.61 5.18
CA LYS A 169 19.00 -9.07 4.47
C LYS A 169 18.81 -10.39 3.74
N LYS A 170 17.87 -11.24 4.17
CA LYS A 170 17.55 -12.52 3.52
C LYS A 170 16.59 -12.38 2.34
N LEU A 171 15.94 -11.22 2.20
CA LEU A 171 14.92 -10.94 1.19
C LEU A 171 15.48 -10.15 0.02
N GLY A 172 16.23 -9.07 0.29
CA GLY A 172 16.71 -8.17 -0.76
C GLY A 172 17.27 -6.87 -0.22
N ASP A 173 17.46 -5.90 -1.09
CA ASP A 173 18.04 -4.59 -0.76
C ASP A 173 17.10 -3.74 0.12
N PRO A 174 17.64 -2.81 0.94
CA PRO A 174 16.81 -1.91 1.72
C PRO A 174 16.19 -0.87 0.81
N ILE A 175 15.02 -0.36 1.22
CA ILE A 175 14.45 0.85 0.60
C ILE A 175 15.47 1.98 0.57
N SER A 176 15.70 2.56 -0.61
CA SER A 176 16.57 3.71 -0.80
C SER A 176 15.71 4.93 -1.06
N LEU A 177 15.74 5.93 -0.19
CA LEU A 177 15.00 7.18 -0.35
C LEU A 177 15.92 8.37 -0.11
N PRO A 178 15.70 9.51 -0.80
CA PRO A 178 14.58 9.79 -1.73
C PRO A 178 14.75 9.19 -3.14
N VAL A 179 13.64 9.01 -3.87
CA VAL A 179 13.61 8.51 -5.26
C VAL A 179 12.72 9.39 -6.14
N GLN A 180 13.20 9.72 -7.34
CA GLN A 180 12.45 10.45 -8.34
C GLN A 180 11.64 9.49 -9.22
N VAL A 181 10.34 9.78 -9.39
CA VAL A 181 9.40 8.96 -10.16
C VAL A 181 8.70 9.85 -11.19
N GLY A 182 8.85 9.51 -12.47
CA GLY A 182 8.22 10.20 -13.59
C GLY A 182 7.19 9.32 -14.29
N ARG A 183 6.66 9.78 -15.43
CA ARG A 183 5.66 9.05 -16.23
C ARG A 183 6.15 7.68 -16.74
N ASP A 184 7.43 7.61 -17.08
CA ASP A 184 8.09 6.45 -17.68
C ASP A 184 8.90 5.62 -16.68
N SER A 185 8.89 6.00 -15.39
CA SER A 185 9.52 5.21 -14.34
C SER A 185 8.51 4.75 -13.29
N VAL A 186 8.83 3.61 -12.69
CA VAL A 186 8.07 3.04 -11.58
C VAL A 186 9.02 2.82 -10.42
N TYR A 187 8.54 3.07 -9.21
CA TYR A 187 9.24 2.70 -7.99
C TYR A 187 8.44 1.61 -7.29
N SER A 188 9.03 0.42 -7.16
CA SER A 188 8.40 -0.74 -6.52
C SER A 188 9.19 -1.18 -5.29
N PHE A 189 8.47 -1.49 -4.21
CA PHE A 189 9.05 -1.97 -2.97
C PHE A 189 8.04 -2.83 -2.20
N PHE A 190 8.56 -3.64 -1.27
CA PHE A 190 7.74 -4.40 -0.32
C PHE A 190 7.85 -3.85 1.10
N LEU A 191 6.69 -3.70 1.74
CA LEU A 191 6.58 -3.44 3.17
C LEU A 191 6.20 -4.72 3.90
N THR A 192 7.03 -5.14 4.84
CA THR A 192 6.77 -6.29 5.71
C THR A 192 6.66 -5.84 7.15
N GLY A 193 5.44 -5.88 7.70
CA GLY A 193 5.22 -5.69 9.12
C GLY A 193 5.26 -7.05 9.81
N ARG A 194 6.16 -7.24 10.78
CA ARG A 194 6.21 -8.45 11.62
C ARG A 194 5.82 -8.16 13.05
N THR A 195 5.24 -9.15 13.71
CA THR A 195 4.88 -9.10 15.12
C THR A 195 5.02 -10.51 15.70
N LEU A 196 5.51 -10.61 16.93
CA LEU A 196 5.60 -11.87 17.65
C LEU A 196 4.66 -11.89 18.85
N ARG A 197 4.48 -10.75 19.50
CA ARG A 197 3.81 -10.62 20.80
C ARG A 197 2.35 -10.19 20.74
N TYR A 198 1.91 -9.58 19.65
CA TYR A 198 0.60 -8.91 19.61
C TYR A 198 -0.19 -9.26 18.35
N ASP A 199 -1.52 -9.18 18.45
CA ASP A 199 -2.33 -8.92 17.27
C ASP A 199 -2.23 -7.43 16.92
N THR A 200 -1.54 -7.13 15.82
CA THR A 200 -1.12 -5.78 15.51
C THR A 200 -1.80 -5.27 14.24
N ARG A 201 -2.41 -4.10 14.35
CA ARG A 201 -2.96 -3.32 13.23
C ARG A 201 -2.05 -2.13 12.94
N TRP A 202 -1.76 -1.88 11.66
CA TRP A 202 -0.85 -0.81 11.25
C TRP A 202 -1.16 -0.28 9.85
N ILE A 203 -0.66 0.91 9.57
CA ILE A 203 -0.68 1.53 8.24
C ILE A 203 0.71 2.06 7.91
N ALA A 204 1.00 2.26 6.63
CA ALA A 204 2.12 3.07 6.21
C ALA A 204 1.65 4.33 5.48
N THR A 205 2.49 5.35 5.47
CA THR A 205 2.27 6.60 4.74
C THR A 205 3.49 6.87 3.88
N VAL A 206 3.27 7.12 2.60
CA VAL A 206 4.31 7.61 1.68
C VAL A 206 4.24 9.13 1.66
N THR A 207 5.36 9.79 1.94
CA THR A 207 5.48 11.24 1.78
C THR A 207 6.21 11.54 0.48
N TRP A 208 5.65 12.39 -0.36
CA TRP A 208 6.22 12.73 -1.66
C TRP A 208 6.04 14.21 -1.97
N TRP A 209 6.90 14.75 -2.84
CA TRP A 209 6.93 16.16 -3.23
C TRP A 209 6.70 16.28 -4.73
N ASP A 210 5.81 17.20 -5.12
CA ASP A 210 5.41 17.44 -6.51
C ASP A 210 6.13 18.61 -7.17
N GLY A 211 7.18 19.15 -6.54
CA GLY A 211 7.83 20.39 -6.95
C GLY A 211 7.29 21.64 -6.25
N LYS A 212 6.15 21.56 -5.56
CA LYS A 212 5.46 22.70 -4.93
C LYS A 212 5.13 22.46 -3.46
N ALA A 213 4.59 21.29 -3.13
CA ALA A 213 4.15 20.93 -1.78
C ALA A 213 4.46 19.46 -1.45
N ASP A 214 4.59 19.19 -0.15
CA ASP A 214 4.64 17.81 0.33
C ASP A 214 3.21 17.25 0.41
N HIS A 215 3.07 16.02 -0.05
CA HIS A 215 1.83 15.25 -0.09
C HIS A 215 2.02 13.92 0.62
N THR A 216 0.92 13.29 1.00
CA THR A 216 0.94 11.98 1.64
C THR A 216 -0.11 11.05 1.07
N ASP A 217 0.28 9.80 0.82
CA ASP A 217 -0.63 8.72 0.44
C ASP A 217 -0.55 7.58 1.44
N ARG A 218 -1.71 6.98 1.75
CA ARG A 218 -1.82 5.88 2.70
C ARG A 218 -1.62 4.53 2.00
N ILE A 219 -0.84 3.66 2.62
CA ILE A 219 -0.72 2.25 2.29
C ILE A 219 -1.47 1.45 3.35
N ASP A 220 -2.50 0.75 2.90
CA ASP A 220 -3.42 -0.02 3.72
C ASP A 220 -3.98 -1.21 2.92
N ASN A 221 -4.86 -1.99 3.53
CA ASN A 221 -5.58 -3.09 2.89
C ASN A 221 -6.98 -2.65 2.43
N GLY A 222 -7.05 -1.86 1.35
CA GLY A 222 -8.31 -1.48 0.72
C GLY A 222 -9.25 -0.69 1.65
N GLY A 223 -8.69 0.23 2.42
CA GLY A 223 -9.39 1.05 3.41
C GLY A 223 -9.16 0.61 4.86
N GLN A 224 -8.77 -0.64 5.09
CA GLN A 224 -8.54 -1.21 6.43
C GLN A 224 -7.04 -1.26 6.77
N PRO A 225 -6.64 -1.12 8.05
CA PRO A 225 -5.26 -1.34 8.47
C PRO A 225 -4.75 -2.73 8.05
N LEU A 226 -3.46 -2.82 7.73
CA LEU A 226 -2.75 -4.08 7.63
C LEU A 226 -2.75 -4.75 9.01
N ARG A 227 -2.94 -6.07 9.07
CA ARG A 227 -3.04 -6.81 10.32
C ARG A 227 -2.23 -8.10 10.26
N ALA A 228 -1.50 -8.39 11.32
CA ALA A 228 -0.90 -9.70 11.57
C ALA A 228 -1.00 -10.01 13.07
N THR A 229 -1.17 -11.29 13.40
CA THR A 229 -1.20 -11.75 14.79
C THR A 229 0.07 -12.49 15.16
N GLY A 230 0.60 -12.16 16.33
CA GLY A 230 1.80 -12.78 16.89
C GLY A 230 1.68 -14.30 17.00
N THR A 231 2.83 -14.96 16.94
CA THR A 231 2.94 -16.43 16.99
C THR A 231 3.38 -16.93 18.36
N ALA A 232 3.48 -16.05 19.35
CA ALA A 232 3.92 -16.42 20.69
C ALA A 232 2.98 -17.47 21.29
N ARG A 233 3.56 -18.65 21.54
CA ARG A 233 3.14 -19.61 22.55
C ARG A 233 3.84 -19.30 23.85
#